data_AF-P86982-F1
#
_entry.id   AF-P86982-F1
#
_cell.length_a   1.000
_cell.length_b   1.000
_cell.length_c   1.000
_cell.angle_alpha   90.00
_cell.angle_beta   90.00
_cell.angle_gamma   90.00
#
_symmetry.space_group_name_H-M   'P 1'
#
loop_
_entity.id
_entity.type
_entity.pdbx_description
1 polymer ?
#
loop_
_entity_poly.entity_id
_entity_poly.type
_entity_poly.pdbx_seq_one_letter_code
_entity_poly.pdbx_strand_id
1 'polypeptide(L)'
;RQAARVCSTRFQPENWNIDPIQRRNNCYNYATNIQTNTFAQPGRASGRRYRENVGGEVYSACLRDGLTGLRAPDAGTECLIALVVWPGEDYHFYRLDNNGYWSHKSGRTEARNTDDSGDPIIDPRTADRGPYSDFVGWLGVGPRARVN
;
A
#
# COMPACT_ATOMS: atom_id res chain seq x y z
N ARG A 1 -27.03 -16.94 -3.71
CA ARG A 1 -25.63 -16.65 -4.11
C ARG A 1 -25.19 -15.45 -3.31
N GLN A 2 -24.20 -15.57 -2.42
CA GLN A 2 -23.64 -14.40 -1.74
C GLN A 2 -22.78 -13.66 -2.77
N ALA A 3 -23.06 -12.40 -3.06
CA ALA A 3 -22.21 -11.59 -3.92
C ALA A 3 -20.80 -11.60 -3.30
N ALA A 4 -19.79 -11.98 -4.08
CA ALA A 4 -18.41 -11.97 -3.63
C ALA A 4 -18.11 -10.56 -3.09
N ARG A 5 -17.67 -10.46 -1.83
CA ARG A 5 -17.38 -9.17 -1.19
C ARG A 5 -16.12 -8.61 -1.84
N VAL A 6 -16.28 -7.85 -2.92
CA VAL A 6 -15.19 -7.08 -3.53
C VAL A 6 -14.70 -6.06 -2.50
N CYS A 7 -13.40 -5.79 -2.50
CA CYS A 7 -12.85 -4.70 -1.70
C CYS A 7 -13.63 -3.40 -1.95
N SER A 8 -14.13 -2.79 -0.89
CA SER A 8 -14.93 -1.57 -0.94
C SER A 8 -14.17 -0.35 -0.40
N THR A 9 -12.84 -0.42 -0.32
CA THR A 9 -12.00 0.68 0.16
C THR A 9 -12.18 1.88 -0.76
N ARG A 10 -12.41 3.05 -0.16
CA ARG A 10 -12.65 4.31 -0.86
C ARG A 10 -11.47 5.25 -0.61
N PHE A 11 -11.23 6.13 -1.58
CA PHE A 11 -10.43 7.31 -1.32
C PHE A 11 -11.21 8.23 -0.38
N GLN A 12 -10.77 8.31 0.88
CA GLN A 12 -11.36 9.13 1.94
C GLN A 12 -10.24 9.86 2.68
N PRO A 13 -9.56 10.82 2.01
CA PRO A 13 -8.38 11.50 2.57
C PRO A 13 -8.70 12.17 3.92
N GLU A 14 -9.93 12.60 4.17
CA GLU A 14 -10.38 13.18 5.43
C GLU A 14 -10.18 12.26 6.64
N ASN A 15 -10.20 10.94 6.45
CA ASN A 15 -9.94 9.98 7.52
C ASN A 15 -8.44 9.76 7.78
N TRP A 16 -7.58 10.27 6.90
CA TRP A 16 -6.12 10.07 6.92
C TRP A 16 -5.33 11.37 7.08
N ASN A 17 -5.93 12.51 6.73
CA ASN A 17 -5.35 13.86 6.75
C ASN A 17 -5.85 14.65 7.97
N ILE A 18 -5.94 13.96 9.09
CA ILE A 18 -6.32 14.51 10.39
C ILE A 18 -5.31 14.06 11.44
N ASP A 19 -4.95 14.93 12.37
CA ASP A 19 -4.02 14.56 13.44
C ASP A 19 -4.74 13.80 14.57
N PRO A 20 -4.08 12.80 15.19
CA PRO A 20 -2.70 12.37 14.97
C PRO A 20 -2.54 11.32 13.85
N ILE A 21 -3.63 10.95 13.15
CA ILE A 21 -3.63 9.85 12.16
C ILE A 21 -2.64 10.15 11.04
N GLN A 22 -2.66 11.37 10.50
CA GLN A 22 -1.79 11.79 9.41
C GLN A 22 -0.32 11.58 9.72
N ARG A 23 0.10 11.95 10.93
CA ARG A 23 1.50 11.93 11.36
C ARG A 23 1.99 10.58 11.87
N ARG A 24 1.06 9.67 12.22
CA ARG A 24 1.37 8.36 12.83
C ARG A 24 1.19 7.16 11.90
N ASN A 25 0.65 7.35 10.71
CA ASN A 25 0.41 6.28 9.74
C ASN A 25 1.09 6.62 8.42
N ASN A 26 1.74 5.64 7.79
CA ASN A 26 2.51 5.82 6.55
C ASN A 26 1.84 5.15 5.34
N CYS A 27 2.60 4.98 4.25
CA CYS A 27 2.16 4.33 3.02
C CYS A 27 1.64 2.90 3.25
N TYR A 28 2.31 2.11 4.11
CA TYR A 28 1.90 0.74 4.37
C TYR A 28 0.58 0.69 5.15
N ASN A 29 0.46 1.51 6.22
CA ASN A 29 -0.81 1.68 6.94
C ASN A 29 -1.96 2.07 6.00
N TYR A 30 -1.70 3.06 5.14
CA TYR A 30 -2.67 3.58 4.20
C TYR A 30 -3.11 2.53 3.19
N ALA A 31 -2.16 1.85 2.55
CA ALA A 31 -2.43 0.89 1.50
C ALA A 31 -3.23 -0.30 2.03
N THR A 32 -2.93 -0.78 3.24
CA THR A 32 -3.69 -1.86 3.87
C THR A 32 -4.98 -1.39 4.54
N ASN A 33 -5.25 -0.09 4.56
CA ASN A 33 -6.39 0.53 5.25
C ASN A 33 -6.44 0.19 6.76
N ILE A 34 -5.28 0.12 7.43
CA ILE A 34 -5.15 -0.21 8.86
C ILE A 34 -4.36 0.90 9.58
N GLN A 35 -5.06 1.65 10.43
CA GLN A 35 -4.49 2.76 11.21
C GLN A 35 -3.91 2.26 12.55
N THR A 36 -2.68 1.74 12.52
CA THR A 36 -2.01 1.23 13.73
C THR A 36 -1.48 2.34 14.64
N ASN A 37 -1.31 3.56 14.09
CA ASN A 37 -0.69 4.70 14.76
C ASN A 37 0.76 4.45 15.23
N THR A 38 1.47 3.50 14.62
CA THR A 38 2.85 3.12 14.97
C THR A 38 3.84 3.27 13.83
N PHE A 39 3.45 3.90 12.72
CA PHE A 39 4.26 4.04 11.50
C PHE A 39 4.73 2.69 10.97
N ALA A 40 3.79 1.92 10.42
CA ALA A 40 3.94 0.49 10.18
C ALA A 40 5.11 0.13 9.28
N GLN A 41 5.71 -1.03 9.53
CA GLN A 41 6.82 -1.55 8.70
C GLN A 41 6.49 -2.98 8.25
N PRO A 42 6.64 -3.31 6.95
CA PRO A 42 6.53 -4.68 6.48
C PRO A 42 7.41 -5.64 7.30
N GLY A 43 6.81 -6.75 7.74
CA GLY A 43 7.46 -7.76 8.56
C GLY A 43 7.47 -7.45 10.06
N ARG A 44 7.04 -6.26 10.49
CA ARG A 44 7.02 -5.93 11.94
C ARG A 44 5.94 -6.71 12.67
N ALA A 45 4.77 -6.89 12.08
CA ALA A 45 3.68 -7.64 12.70
C ALA A 45 4.00 -9.14 12.83
N SER A 46 4.79 -9.68 11.91
CA SER A 46 5.30 -11.05 11.97
C SER A 46 6.60 -11.22 12.76
N GLY A 47 7.18 -10.14 13.31
CA GLY A 47 8.45 -10.16 14.03
C GLY A 47 9.68 -10.43 13.14
N ARG A 48 9.53 -10.35 11.82
CA ARG A 48 10.56 -10.66 10.81
C ARG A 48 10.69 -9.51 9.81
N ARG A 49 11.26 -8.41 10.28
CA ARG A 49 11.59 -7.23 9.43
C ARG A 49 12.65 -7.60 8.39
N TYR A 50 12.58 -6.97 7.24
CA TYR A 50 13.62 -7.04 6.22
C TYR A 50 14.84 -6.18 6.64
N ARG A 51 15.99 -6.38 6.00
CA ARG A 51 17.25 -5.69 6.34
C ARG A 51 17.54 -4.47 5.46
N GLU A 52 17.13 -4.52 4.20
CA GLU A 52 17.42 -3.51 3.19
C GLU A 52 16.16 -3.23 2.36
N ASN A 53 16.01 -1.99 1.88
CA ASN A 53 14.91 -1.56 1.01
C ASN A 53 15.11 -2.09 -0.42
N VAL A 54 15.14 -3.42 -0.55
CA VAL A 54 15.18 -4.16 -1.81
C VAL A 54 13.81 -4.77 -2.05
N GLY A 55 13.30 -4.65 -3.29
CA GLY A 55 11.92 -5.03 -3.62
C GLY A 55 11.53 -6.44 -3.15
N GLY A 56 12.35 -7.44 -3.43
CA GLY A 56 12.08 -8.83 -3.03
C GLY A 56 12.02 -9.04 -1.51
N GLU A 57 12.83 -8.32 -0.75
CA GLU A 57 12.88 -8.39 0.72
C GLU A 57 11.65 -7.74 1.36
N VAL A 58 11.27 -6.55 0.88
CA VAL A 58 10.06 -5.83 1.32
C VAL A 58 8.81 -6.64 0.95
N TYR A 59 8.74 -7.16 -0.28
CA TYR A 59 7.63 -8.02 -0.73
C TYR A 59 7.49 -9.27 0.16
N SER A 60 8.61 -9.95 0.44
CA SER A 60 8.62 -11.12 1.32
C SER A 60 8.18 -10.77 2.75
N ALA A 61 8.48 -9.56 3.22
CA ALA A 61 8.04 -9.08 4.53
C ALA A 61 6.52 -8.87 4.59
N CYS A 62 5.92 -8.33 3.52
CA CYS A 62 4.45 -8.24 3.38
C CYS A 62 3.78 -9.62 3.42
N LEU A 63 4.35 -10.62 2.73
CA LEU A 63 3.82 -11.98 2.76
C LEU A 63 3.85 -12.59 4.18
N ARG A 64 4.92 -12.35 4.94
CA ARG A 64 5.01 -12.80 6.34
C ARG A 64 3.97 -12.15 7.25
N ASP A 65 3.61 -10.91 6.94
CA ASP A 65 2.52 -10.18 7.59
C ASP A 65 1.13 -10.66 7.17
N GLY A 66 1.03 -11.60 6.23
CA GLY A 66 -0.22 -12.25 5.83
C GLY A 66 -0.93 -11.61 4.64
N LEU A 67 -0.24 -10.74 3.88
CA LEU A 67 -0.71 -10.31 2.57
C LEU A 67 -0.53 -11.45 1.55
N THR A 68 -1.39 -11.46 0.54
CA THR A 68 -1.39 -12.47 -0.53
C THR A 68 -0.53 -12.02 -1.69
N GLY A 69 0.39 -12.85 -2.16
CA GLY A 69 1.16 -12.55 -3.37
C GLY A 69 0.32 -12.77 -4.64
N LEU A 70 0.34 -11.80 -5.56
CA LEU A 70 -0.46 -11.84 -6.79
C LEU A 70 0.42 -11.74 -8.04
N ARG A 71 0.08 -12.53 -9.08
CA ARG A 71 0.80 -12.53 -10.37
C ARG A 71 0.34 -11.41 -11.32
N ALA A 72 -0.83 -10.83 -11.05
CA ALA A 72 -1.52 -9.85 -11.86
C ALA A 72 -2.28 -8.89 -10.91
N PRO A 73 -2.76 -7.73 -11.38
CA PRO A 73 -3.59 -6.83 -10.59
C PRO A 73 -5.03 -7.38 -10.42
N ASP A 74 -5.14 -8.59 -9.88
CA ASP A 74 -6.39 -9.27 -9.57
C ASP A 74 -6.31 -9.86 -8.17
N ALA A 75 -7.00 -9.22 -7.23
CA ALA A 75 -7.07 -9.63 -5.83
C ALA A 75 -8.35 -10.41 -5.48
N GLY A 76 -9.22 -10.68 -6.46
CA GLY A 76 -10.53 -11.29 -6.22
C GLY A 76 -11.37 -10.50 -5.20
N THR A 77 -11.58 -11.07 -4.02
CA THR A 77 -12.33 -10.42 -2.92
C THR A 77 -11.46 -9.61 -1.97
N GLU A 78 -10.13 -9.71 -2.07
CA GLU A 78 -9.21 -8.93 -1.25
C GLU A 78 -9.02 -7.51 -1.80
N CYS A 79 -8.44 -6.61 -1.00
CA CYS A 79 -8.06 -5.29 -1.49
C CYS A 79 -6.73 -5.36 -2.25
N LEU A 80 -6.65 -4.71 -3.40
CA LEU A 80 -5.45 -4.72 -4.23
C LEU A 80 -4.52 -3.56 -3.87
N ILE A 81 -3.25 -3.87 -3.65
CA ILE A 81 -2.18 -2.88 -3.49
C ILE A 81 -1.00 -3.18 -4.42
N ALA A 82 -0.19 -2.17 -4.69
CA ALA A 82 1.02 -2.23 -5.48
C ALA A 82 2.23 -1.81 -4.65
N LEU A 83 3.34 -2.53 -4.76
CA LEU A 83 4.62 -2.18 -4.15
C LEU A 83 5.59 -1.66 -5.22
N VAL A 84 6.19 -0.51 -4.93
CA VAL A 84 7.29 0.07 -5.69
C VAL A 84 8.46 0.37 -4.75
N VAL A 85 9.68 0.43 -5.27
CA VAL A 85 10.86 0.77 -4.47
C VAL A 85 11.73 1.81 -5.15
N TRP A 86 12.31 2.66 -4.32
CA TRP A 86 13.51 3.43 -4.64
C TRP A 86 14.69 2.57 -4.15
N PRO A 87 15.41 1.88 -5.06
CA PRO A 87 16.38 0.87 -4.67
C PRO A 87 17.42 1.39 -3.67
N GLY A 88 17.52 0.73 -2.51
CA GLY A 88 18.48 1.06 -1.46
C GLY A 88 18.07 2.20 -0.54
N GLU A 89 17.01 2.94 -0.85
CA GLU A 89 16.61 4.13 -0.09
C GLU A 89 15.23 3.96 0.57
N ASP A 90 14.18 3.66 -0.20
CA ASP A 90 12.80 3.62 0.32
C ASP A 90 11.89 2.67 -0.46
N TYR A 91 10.70 2.42 0.07
CA TYR A 91 9.63 1.68 -0.56
C TYR A 91 8.31 2.44 -0.43
N HIS A 92 7.40 2.21 -1.36
CA HIS A 92 6.12 2.88 -1.35
C HIS A 92 5.00 1.99 -1.85
N PHE A 93 3.79 2.28 -1.37
CA PHE A 93 2.60 1.50 -1.68
C PHE A 93 1.49 2.37 -2.26
N TYR A 94 0.80 1.83 -3.25
CA TYR A 94 -0.45 2.34 -3.79
C TYR A 94 -1.57 1.35 -3.48
N ARG A 95 -2.80 1.82 -3.31
CA ARG A 95 -3.99 0.96 -3.23
C ARG A 95 -4.97 1.31 -4.33
N LEU A 96 -5.66 0.28 -4.84
CA LEU A 96 -6.79 0.48 -5.73
C LEU A 96 -8.02 0.83 -4.89
N ASP A 97 -8.63 1.98 -5.16
CA ASP A 97 -9.89 2.36 -4.55
C ASP A 97 -11.07 1.86 -5.42
N ASN A 98 -12.25 1.77 -4.80
CA ASN A 98 -13.46 1.23 -5.45
C ASN A 98 -14.03 2.10 -6.59
N ASN A 99 -13.42 3.26 -6.87
CA ASN A 99 -13.74 4.11 -8.02
C ASN A 99 -12.85 3.80 -9.25
N GLY A 100 -11.94 2.82 -9.14
CA GLY A 100 -11.05 2.40 -10.22
C GLY A 100 -9.75 3.20 -10.33
N TYR A 101 -9.56 4.23 -9.49
CA TYR A 101 -8.30 4.98 -9.39
C TYR A 101 -7.46 4.46 -8.23
N TRP A 102 -6.18 4.82 -8.28
CA TRP A 102 -5.24 4.50 -7.22
C TRP A 102 -4.96 5.72 -6.34
N SER A 103 -4.61 5.43 -5.10
CA SER A 103 -4.22 6.44 -4.12
C SER A 103 -3.08 5.96 -3.26
N HIS A 104 -2.43 6.92 -2.59
CA HIS A 104 -1.29 6.66 -1.73
C HIS A 104 -1.12 7.73 -0.64
N LYS A 105 -0.17 7.50 0.26
CA LYS A 105 0.22 8.44 1.31
C LYS A 105 1.71 8.32 1.60
N SER A 106 2.49 9.37 1.33
CA SER A 106 3.96 9.32 1.47
C SER A 106 4.38 9.63 2.91
N GLY A 107 4.68 8.59 3.69
CA GLY A 107 5.07 8.77 5.09
C GLY A 107 4.04 9.60 5.88
N ARG A 108 4.47 10.76 6.40
CA ARG A 108 3.62 11.66 7.22
C ARG A 108 2.81 12.67 6.41
N THR A 109 2.96 12.72 5.09
CA THR A 109 2.28 13.71 4.23
C THR A 109 0.81 13.35 4.04
N GLU A 110 0.07 14.18 3.32
CA GLU A 110 -1.33 13.91 3.00
C GLU A 110 -1.50 12.64 2.14
N ALA A 111 -2.58 11.92 2.40
CA ALA A 111 -3.11 10.93 1.48
C ALA A 111 -3.69 11.65 0.25
N ARG A 112 -3.35 11.16 -0.94
CA ARG A 112 -3.73 11.73 -2.24
C ARG A 112 -3.95 10.65 -3.29
N ASN A 113 -4.67 11.00 -4.35
CA ASN A 113 -4.99 10.15 -5.50
C ASN A 113 -4.36 10.64 -6.81
N THR A 114 -3.39 11.55 -6.70
CA THR A 114 -2.58 12.05 -7.81
C THR A 114 -1.16 11.53 -7.69
N ASP A 115 -0.45 11.41 -8.80
CA ASP A 115 0.97 11.05 -8.88
C ASP A 115 1.89 12.27 -8.65
N ASP A 116 3.21 12.10 -8.73
CA ASP A 116 4.16 13.19 -8.44
C ASP A 116 4.10 14.37 -9.43
N SER A 117 3.48 14.18 -10.60
CA SER A 117 3.17 15.22 -11.58
C SER A 117 1.82 15.91 -11.34
N GLY A 118 1.00 15.40 -10.42
CA GLY A 118 -0.32 15.93 -10.10
C GLY A 118 -1.46 15.30 -10.90
N ASP A 119 -1.19 14.23 -11.66
CA ASP A 119 -2.17 13.55 -12.49
C ASP A 119 -2.88 12.42 -11.75
N PRO A 120 -4.16 12.13 -12.02
CA PRO A 120 -4.86 10.99 -11.43
C PRO A 120 -4.16 9.66 -11.71
N ILE A 121 -3.96 8.84 -10.69
CA ILE A 121 -3.24 7.56 -10.83
C ILE A 121 -4.17 6.48 -11.39
N ILE A 122 -4.02 6.16 -12.69
CA ILE A 122 -4.76 5.08 -13.37
C ILE A 122 -4.06 3.72 -13.19
N ASP A 123 -2.74 3.70 -13.33
CA ASP A 123 -1.90 2.52 -13.15
C ASP A 123 -0.59 2.92 -12.46
N PRO A 124 -0.30 2.39 -11.26
CA PRO A 124 0.93 2.70 -10.54
C PRO A 124 2.19 2.41 -11.36
N ARG A 125 2.17 1.50 -12.35
CA ARG A 125 3.32 1.17 -13.20
C ARG A 125 3.72 2.30 -14.15
N THR A 126 2.77 3.13 -14.57
CA THR A 126 2.99 4.21 -15.54
C THR A 126 2.85 5.60 -14.95
N ALA A 127 2.37 5.71 -13.70
CA ALA A 127 2.31 6.97 -12.96
C ALA A 127 3.70 7.57 -12.73
N ASP A 128 3.76 8.89 -12.55
CA ASP A 128 4.97 9.54 -12.06
C ASP A 128 5.19 9.20 -10.58
N ARG A 129 6.17 8.35 -10.32
CA ARG A 129 6.54 7.92 -8.96
C ARG A 129 7.81 8.58 -8.46
N GLY A 130 8.29 9.64 -9.12
CA GLY A 130 9.57 10.25 -8.81
C GLY A 130 10.69 9.20 -8.69
N PRO A 131 11.36 9.06 -7.54
CA PRO A 131 12.50 8.17 -7.39
C PRO A 131 12.14 6.68 -7.23
N TYR A 132 10.87 6.30 -7.07
CA TYR A 132 10.46 4.89 -6.94
C TYR A 132 10.45 4.18 -8.32
N SER A 133 11.64 4.00 -8.88
CA SER A 133 11.87 3.50 -10.24
C SER A 133 11.32 2.09 -10.44
N ASP A 134 11.43 1.23 -9.44
CA ASP A 134 11.23 -0.20 -9.60
C ASP A 134 9.82 -0.60 -9.18
N PHE A 135 9.07 -1.16 -10.13
CA PHE A 135 7.81 -1.82 -9.82
C PHE A 135 8.09 -3.24 -9.33
N VAL A 136 7.71 -3.56 -8.10
CA VAL A 136 8.02 -4.85 -7.48
C VAL A 136 6.92 -5.87 -7.73
N GLY A 137 5.67 -5.50 -7.49
CA GLY A 137 4.56 -6.45 -7.66
C GLY A 137 3.26 -6.05 -6.98
N TRP A 138 2.29 -6.94 -7.15
CA TRP A 138 0.95 -6.82 -6.61
C TRP A 138 0.77 -7.66 -5.35
N LEU A 139 0.00 -7.15 -4.40
CA LEU A 139 -0.36 -7.83 -3.16
C LEU A 139 -1.86 -7.69 -2.89
N GLY A 140 -2.45 -8.74 -2.33
CA GLY A 140 -3.81 -8.76 -1.79
C GLY A 140 -3.81 -8.51 -0.28
N VAL A 141 -4.70 -7.63 0.18
CA VAL A 141 -4.94 -7.35 1.60
C VAL A 141 -6.27 -8.00 1.98
N GLY A 142 -6.16 -9.21 2.51
CA GLY A 142 -7.29 -9.99 3.01
C GLY A 142 -7.41 -10.01 4.53
N PRO A 143 -8.36 -10.79 5.07
CA PRO A 143 -8.62 -10.87 6.53
C PRO A 143 -7.44 -11.36 7.38
N ARG A 144 -6.41 -11.95 6.78
CA ARG A 144 -5.21 -12.44 7.49
C ARG A 144 -4.11 -11.39 7.61
N ALA A 145 -4.24 -10.26 6.92
CA ALA A 145 -3.24 -9.20 6.94
C ALA A 145 -3.09 -8.63 8.35
N ARG A 146 -1.85 -8.61 8.85
CA ARG A 146 -1.47 -8.02 10.12
C ARG A 146 -0.49 -6.90 9.83
N VAL A 147 -0.89 -5.68 10.14
CA VAL A 147 -0.02 -4.52 10.03
C VAL A 147 0.28 -4.06 11.44
N ASN A 148 1.56 -3.87 11.70
CA ASN A 148 2.04 -3.19 12.89
C ASN A 148 2.90 -2.07 12.40
#